data_AF-A0AA48HHF1-F1
#
_entry.id   AF-A0AA48HHF1-F1
#
_cell.length_a   1.000
_cell.length_b   1.000
_cell.length_c   1.000
_cell.angle_alpha   90.00
_cell.angle_beta   90.00
_cell.angle_gamma   90.00
#
_symmetry.space_group_name_H-M   'P 1'
#
loop_
_entity.id
_entity.type
_entity.pdbx_description
1 polymer ?
#
loop_
_entity_poly.entity_id
_entity_poly.type
_entity_poly.pdbx_seq_one_letter_code
_entity_poly.pdbx_strand_id
1 'polypeptide(L)'
;MLAAALRLNLYSELNTTFYLIQYSTDEGIIMKKLILTAVAAGTLVLSSGAFAMDSDLEKKLVAVCKAVKSDSNLNLHTTLKETRLRADSVVEGLMCNGEDVITFAKLNGANNTADLLLKRSGNSGKIVVIEDLAKN
;
A
#
# COMPACT_ATOMS: atom_id res chain seq x y z
N MET A 1 -20.25 37.88 -1.72
CA MET A 1 -18.93 37.92 -1.05
C MET A 1 -18.61 36.58 -0.39
N LEU A 2 -18.58 35.49 -1.16
CA LEU A 2 -18.11 34.17 -0.71
C LEU A 2 -17.19 33.52 -1.77
N ALA A 3 -16.51 34.34 -2.58
CA ALA A 3 -15.61 33.91 -3.65
C ALA A 3 -14.12 34.03 -3.28
N ALA A 4 -13.80 34.56 -2.10
CA ALA A 4 -12.43 34.74 -1.63
C ALA A 4 -11.87 33.50 -0.89
N ALA A 5 -12.73 32.61 -0.38
CA ALA A 5 -12.30 31.41 0.35
C ALA A 5 -11.95 30.21 -0.55
N LEU A 6 -12.32 30.22 -1.83
CA LEU A 6 -11.97 29.14 -2.77
C LEU A 6 -10.58 29.31 -3.42
N ARG A 7 -9.89 30.44 -3.17
CA ARG A 7 -8.63 30.83 -3.83
C ARG A 7 -7.36 30.48 -3.05
N LEU A 8 -7.46 29.96 -1.82
CA LEU A 8 -6.27 29.61 -1.00
C LEU A 8 -5.94 28.11 -0.96
N ASN A 9 -6.84 27.22 -1.41
CA ASN A 9 -6.55 25.78 -1.54
C ASN A 9 -5.95 25.40 -2.90
N LEU A 10 -5.58 26.38 -3.73
CA LEU A 10 -5.03 26.15 -5.08
C LEU A 10 -3.49 26.20 -5.13
N TYR A 11 -2.79 26.38 -4.00
CA TYR A 11 -1.33 26.64 -3.98
C TYR A 11 -0.47 25.48 -3.49
N SER A 12 -1.02 24.50 -2.75
CA SER A 12 -0.23 23.38 -2.20
C SER A 12 -0.05 22.20 -3.16
N GLU A 13 -0.89 22.06 -4.20
CA GLU A 13 -0.83 20.91 -5.12
C GLU A 13 0.02 21.15 -6.39
N LEU A 14 0.51 22.38 -6.60
CA LEU A 14 1.42 22.70 -7.73
C LEU A 14 2.90 22.40 -7.45
N ASN A 15 3.30 22.14 -6.20
CA ASN A 15 4.72 21.99 -5.85
C ASN A 15 5.22 20.53 -5.94
N THR A 16 4.35 19.56 -5.67
CA THR A 16 4.68 18.13 -5.77
C THR A 16 4.74 17.66 -7.22
N THR A 17 3.95 18.28 -8.10
CA THR A 17 3.95 18.03 -9.54
C THR A 17 5.23 18.54 -10.22
N PHE A 18 5.85 19.61 -9.73
CA PHE A 18 7.14 20.10 -10.27
C PHE A 18 8.30 19.12 -10.02
N TYR A 19 8.31 18.40 -8.89
CA TYR A 19 9.42 17.51 -8.51
C TYR A 19 9.49 16.23 -9.36
N LEU A 20 8.36 15.73 -9.87
CA LEU A 20 8.31 14.52 -10.70
C LEU A 20 8.64 14.78 -12.18
N ILE A 21 8.50 16.02 -12.67
CA ILE A 21 8.80 16.39 -14.07
C ILE A 21 10.32 16.47 -14.31
N GLN A 22 11.13 16.83 -13.30
CA GLN A 22 12.59 16.92 -13.47
C GLN A 22 13.29 15.55 -13.57
N TYR A 23 12.68 14.46 -13.10
CA TYR A 23 13.33 13.14 -13.06
C TYR A 23 13.31 12.40 -14.41
N SER A 24 12.48 12.81 -15.36
CA SER A 24 12.13 11.97 -16.52
C SER A 24 12.67 12.44 -17.88
N THR A 25 13.60 13.39 -17.93
CA THR A 25 14.20 13.86 -19.19
C THR A 25 15.72 13.95 -19.10
N ASP A 26 16.38 12.80 -18.98
CA ASP A 26 17.81 12.66 -19.34
C ASP A 26 17.88 11.55 -20.39
N GLU A 27 18.63 11.79 -21.47
CA GLU A 27 18.75 10.97 -22.69
C GLU A 27 17.69 11.20 -23.80
N GLY A 28 17.73 12.43 -24.36
CA GLY A 28 17.64 12.62 -25.81
C GLY A 28 16.25 12.92 -26.40
N ILE A 29 16.04 14.17 -26.82
CA ILE A 29 15.35 14.53 -28.08
C ILE A 29 15.70 16.00 -28.39
N ILE A 30 16.40 16.17 -29.51
CA ILE A 30 16.81 17.43 -30.12
C ILE A 30 15.60 18.35 -30.31
N MET A 31 15.68 19.53 -29.71
CA MET A 31 14.70 20.60 -29.79
C MET A 31 14.59 21.13 -31.23
N LYS A 32 13.51 20.80 -31.94
CA LYS A 32 13.02 21.59 -33.08
C LYS A 32 11.60 22.03 -32.78
N LYS A 33 11.47 23.34 -32.54
CA LYS A 33 10.24 24.06 -32.30
C LYS A 33 9.17 23.69 -33.33
N LEU A 34 8.09 23.08 -32.88
CA LEU A 34 6.77 23.20 -33.50
C LEU A 34 5.74 23.30 -32.37
N ILE A 35 5.40 24.55 -32.07
CA ILE A 35 4.23 24.91 -31.27
C ILE A 35 3.02 24.50 -32.08
N LEU A 36 2.27 23.50 -31.63
CA LEU A 36 0.84 23.32 -31.89
C LEU A 36 0.39 22.10 -31.09
N THR A 37 0.02 22.30 -29.82
CA THR A 37 -0.71 21.28 -29.07
C THR A 37 -2.01 21.89 -28.59
N ALA A 38 -3.09 21.51 -29.28
CA ALA A 38 -4.45 21.71 -28.81
C ALA A 38 -4.54 21.17 -27.37
N VAL A 39 -5.01 22.00 -26.43
CA VAL A 39 -5.42 21.54 -25.10
C VAL A 39 -6.70 20.74 -25.30
N ALA A 40 -6.57 19.51 -25.76
CA ALA A 40 -7.55 18.49 -25.48
C ALA A 40 -7.42 18.20 -23.99
N ALA A 41 -8.26 18.85 -23.18
CA ALA A 41 -8.48 18.47 -21.79
C ALA A 41 -9.16 17.09 -21.77
N GLY A 42 -8.41 16.06 -22.13
CA GLY A 42 -8.76 14.68 -21.84
C GLY A 42 -8.46 14.45 -20.37
N THR A 43 -9.50 14.52 -19.53
CA THR A 43 -9.42 13.92 -18.20
C THR A 43 -9.19 12.43 -18.40
N LEU A 44 -7.94 11.99 -18.33
CA LEU A 44 -7.61 10.59 -18.11
C LEU A 44 -8.06 10.26 -16.69
N VAL A 45 -9.34 9.91 -16.55
CA VAL A 45 -9.81 9.20 -15.36
C VAL A 45 -9.11 7.85 -15.41
N LEU A 46 -7.99 7.73 -14.71
CA LEU A 46 -7.43 6.44 -14.34
C LEU A 46 -8.48 5.78 -13.44
N SER A 47 -9.39 5.03 -14.06
CA SER A 47 -10.25 4.10 -13.35
C SER A 47 -9.31 3.10 -12.68
N SER A 48 -9.06 3.28 -11.38
CA SER A 48 -8.53 2.21 -10.55
C SER A 48 -9.59 1.11 -10.57
N GLY A 49 -9.48 0.19 -11.53
CA GLY A 49 -10.39 -0.93 -11.66
C GLY A 49 -10.32 -1.72 -10.36
N ALA A 50 -11.29 -1.51 -9.47
CA ALA A 50 -11.57 -2.44 -8.40
C ALA A 50 -12.09 -3.70 -9.10
N PHE A 51 -11.18 -4.61 -9.44
CA PHE A 51 -11.57 -5.93 -9.93
C PHE A 51 -12.48 -6.53 -8.85
N ALA A 52 -13.74 -6.79 -9.21
CA ALA A 52 -14.67 -7.44 -8.31
C ALA A 52 -14.04 -8.77 -7.88
N MET A 53 -13.64 -8.86 -6.62
CA MET A 53 -13.04 -10.07 -6.08
C MET A 53 -14.12 -11.12 -5.91
N ASP A 54 -13.76 -12.39 -6.09
CA ASP A 54 -14.64 -13.49 -5.69
C ASP A 54 -15.00 -13.37 -4.20
N SER A 55 -16.31 -13.43 -3.88
CA SER A 55 -16.80 -13.17 -2.53
C SER A 55 -16.29 -14.17 -1.49
N ASP A 56 -15.94 -15.39 -1.91
CA ASP A 56 -15.40 -16.39 -1.01
C ASP A 56 -13.90 -16.17 -0.76
N LEU A 57 -13.16 -15.70 -1.76
CA LEU A 57 -11.79 -15.23 -1.56
C LEU A 57 -11.75 -14.03 -0.60
N GLU A 58 -12.62 -13.04 -0.78
CA GLU A 58 -12.70 -11.88 0.11
C GLU A 58 -12.93 -12.31 1.58
N LYS A 59 -13.91 -13.19 1.83
CA LYS A 59 -14.18 -13.71 3.19
C LYS A 59 -12.96 -14.40 3.80
N LYS A 60 -12.22 -15.19 3.01
CA LYS A 60 -10.99 -15.86 3.47
C LYS A 60 -9.92 -14.85 3.87
N LEU A 61 -9.70 -13.82 3.06
CA LEU A 61 -8.69 -12.79 3.34
C LEU A 61 -9.07 -11.95 4.57
N VAL A 62 -10.36 -11.60 4.71
CA VAL A 62 -10.88 -10.93 5.91
C VAL A 62 -10.69 -11.81 7.16
N ALA A 63 -10.93 -13.12 7.06
CA ALA A 63 -10.68 -14.05 8.17
C ALA A 63 -9.20 -14.07 8.58
N VAL A 64 -8.28 -14.06 7.60
CA VAL A 64 -6.85 -13.95 7.87
C VAL A 64 -6.52 -12.62 8.56
N CYS A 65 -7.00 -11.48 8.08
CA CYS A 65 -6.75 -10.18 8.74
C CYS A 65 -7.28 -10.15 10.20
N LYS A 66 -8.44 -10.76 10.46
CA LYS A 66 -8.96 -10.91 11.84
C LYS A 66 -8.06 -11.79 12.70
N ALA A 67 -7.56 -12.89 12.15
CA ALA A 67 -6.65 -13.78 12.86
C ALA A 67 -5.30 -13.11 13.14
N VAL A 68 -4.78 -12.33 12.18
CA VAL A 68 -3.57 -11.51 12.35
C VAL A 68 -3.73 -10.52 13.51
N LYS A 69 -4.86 -9.84 13.59
CA LYS A 69 -5.17 -8.90 14.68
C LYS A 69 -5.27 -9.56 16.07
N SER A 70 -5.55 -10.87 16.14
CA SER A 70 -5.89 -11.54 17.41
C SER A 70 -4.71 -11.83 18.33
N ASP A 71 -3.47 -11.62 17.86
CA ASP A 71 -2.22 -11.98 18.53
C ASP A 71 -2.06 -13.49 18.88
N SER A 72 -2.95 -14.35 18.37
CA SER A 72 -2.93 -15.79 18.63
C SER A 72 -2.31 -16.56 17.46
N ASN A 73 -1.09 -17.05 17.66
CA ASN A 73 -0.39 -17.89 16.69
C ASN A 73 -1.15 -19.17 16.33
N LEU A 74 -1.86 -19.76 17.30
CA LEU A 74 -2.70 -20.93 17.07
C LEU A 74 -3.89 -20.57 16.16
N ASN A 75 -4.55 -19.44 16.44
CA ASN A 75 -5.68 -18.97 15.64
C ASN A 75 -5.23 -18.68 14.19
N LEU A 76 -4.16 -17.91 14.02
CA LEU A 76 -3.62 -17.63 12.69
C LEU A 76 -3.25 -18.92 11.94
N HIS A 77 -2.60 -19.87 12.60
CA HIS A 77 -2.24 -21.15 11.98
C HIS A 77 -3.46 -21.95 11.52
N THR A 78 -4.50 -22.02 12.35
CA THR A 78 -5.75 -22.69 12.00
C THR A 78 -6.45 -21.98 10.85
N THR A 79 -6.57 -20.65 10.90
CA THR A 79 -7.19 -19.86 9.82
C THR A 79 -6.45 -20.01 8.49
N LEU A 80 -5.12 -20.00 8.49
CA LEU A 80 -4.34 -20.22 7.26
C LEU A 80 -4.60 -21.61 6.66
N LYS A 81 -4.73 -22.65 7.50
CA LYS A 81 -5.09 -24.00 7.04
C LYS A 81 -6.50 -24.07 6.46
N GLU A 82 -7.48 -23.50 7.15
CA GLU A 82 -8.90 -23.51 6.73
C GLU A 82 -9.10 -22.75 5.41
N THR A 83 -8.42 -21.60 5.28
CA THR A 83 -8.47 -20.78 4.06
C THR A 83 -7.59 -21.34 2.94
N ARG A 84 -6.71 -22.30 3.25
CA ARG A 84 -5.68 -22.87 2.36
C ARG A 84 -4.68 -21.84 1.83
N LEU A 85 -4.47 -20.77 2.59
CA LEU A 85 -3.50 -19.73 2.28
C LEU A 85 -2.16 -20.04 2.94
N ARG A 86 -1.08 -19.75 2.22
CA ARG A 86 0.27 -19.91 2.76
C ARG A 86 0.73 -18.62 3.41
N ALA A 87 1.51 -18.74 4.49
CA ALA A 87 1.98 -17.59 5.25
C ALA A 87 2.88 -16.65 4.42
N ASP A 88 3.74 -17.19 3.56
CA ASP A 88 4.60 -16.43 2.65
C ASP A 88 3.78 -15.61 1.64
N SER A 89 2.79 -16.23 0.99
CA SER A 89 1.89 -15.52 0.06
C SER A 89 1.08 -14.42 0.75
N VAL A 90 0.67 -14.64 2.01
CA VAL A 90 -0.03 -13.64 2.82
C VAL A 90 0.89 -12.47 3.15
N VAL A 91 2.16 -12.72 3.48
CA VAL A 91 3.13 -11.65 3.75
C VAL A 91 3.47 -10.84 2.51
N GLU A 92 3.57 -11.48 1.35
CA GLU A 92 3.94 -10.81 0.09
C GLU A 92 2.80 -10.00 -0.54
N GLY A 93 1.55 -10.47 -0.39
CA GLY A 93 0.44 -9.97 -1.22
C GLY A 93 -0.80 -9.48 -0.48
N LEU A 94 -0.95 -9.75 0.81
CA LEU A 94 -2.14 -9.30 1.56
C LEU A 94 -1.88 -7.96 2.25
N MET A 95 -2.83 -7.04 2.09
CA MET A 95 -2.92 -5.83 2.90
C MET A 95 -4.18 -5.86 3.75
N CYS A 96 -4.05 -5.56 5.03
CA CYS A 96 -5.16 -5.44 5.96
C CYS A 96 -5.38 -3.96 6.26
N ASN A 97 -6.54 -3.41 5.85
CA ASN A 97 -6.86 -1.98 5.98
C ASN A 97 -5.80 -1.03 5.39
N GLY A 98 -5.18 -1.42 4.28
CA GLY A 98 -4.18 -0.61 3.57
C GLY A 98 -2.74 -0.78 4.07
N GLU A 99 -2.53 -1.54 5.14
CA GLU A 99 -1.20 -1.84 5.68
C GLU A 99 -0.79 -3.28 5.34
N ASP A 100 0.51 -3.54 5.15
CA ASP A 100 1.00 -4.92 5.03
C ASP A 100 0.68 -5.71 6.32
N VAL A 101 0.51 -7.03 6.19
CA VAL A 101 0.03 -7.86 7.31
C VAL A 101 0.91 -7.81 8.57
N ILE A 102 2.22 -7.58 8.44
CA ILE A 102 3.12 -7.52 9.60
C ILE A 102 2.99 -6.16 10.29
N THR A 103 2.99 -5.07 9.52
CA THR A 103 2.75 -3.71 10.03
C THR A 103 1.37 -3.63 10.68
N PHE A 104 0.33 -4.15 10.03
CA PHE A 104 -1.01 -4.21 10.59
C PHE A 104 -1.05 -4.96 11.93
N ALA A 105 -0.37 -6.09 12.05
CA ALA A 105 -0.25 -6.83 13.31
C ALA A 105 0.37 -5.96 14.41
N LYS A 106 1.52 -5.33 14.13
CA LYS A 106 2.22 -4.45 15.09
C LYS A 106 1.36 -3.26 15.52
N LEU A 107 0.69 -2.59 14.57
CA LEU A 107 -0.21 -1.46 14.86
C LEU A 107 -1.41 -1.85 15.72
N ASN A 108 -1.81 -3.12 15.72
CA ASN A 108 -2.88 -3.65 16.57
C ASN A 108 -2.36 -4.36 17.84
N GLY A 109 -1.07 -4.25 18.16
CA GLY A 109 -0.47 -4.90 19.33
C GLY A 109 -0.29 -6.41 19.22
N ALA A 110 -0.45 -6.98 18.02
CA ALA A 110 -0.33 -8.41 17.75
C ALA A 110 1.12 -8.83 17.44
N ASN A 111 2.02 -8.57 18.40
CA ASN A 111 3.47 -8.79 18.25
C ASN A 111 3.84 -10.26 18.06
N ASN A 112 3.17 -11.19 18.73
CA ASN A 112 3.45 -12.63 18.59
C ASN A 112 3.13 -13.11 17.18
N THR A 113 2.06 -12.57 16.61
CA THR A 113 1.64 -12.88 15.25
C THR A 113 2.55 -12.21 14.21
N ALA A 114 2.96 -10.96 14.44
CA ALA A 114 3.96 -10.27 13.62
C ALA A 114 5.26 -11.09 13.53
N ASP A 115 5.79 -11.53 14.68
CA ASP A 115 7.01 -12.34 14.76
C ASP A 115 6.87 -13.70 14.07
N LEU A 116 5.71 -14.35 14.20
CA LEU A 116 5.45 -15.61 13.50
C LEU A 116 5.45 -15.42 11.98
N LEU A 117 4.79 -14.36 11.49
CA LEU A 117 4.74 -14.05 10.06
C LEU A 117 6.12 -13.73 9.51
N LEU A 118 6.92 -12.92 10.22
CA LEU A 118 8.33 -12.63 9.89
C LEU A 118 9.16 -13.92 9.77
N LYS A 119 9.00 -14.85 10.71
CA LYS A 119 9.72 -16.14 10.67
C LYS A 119 9.28 -17.03 9.51
N ARG A 120 8.03 -16.90 9.06
CA ARG A 120 7.44 -17.74 8.00
C ARG A 120 7.58 -17.14 6.59
N SER A 121 7.93 -15.86 6.49
CA SER A 121 8.06 -15.15 5.21
C SER A 121 9.35 -15.38 4.46
N GLY A 122 10.28 -16.20 4.98
CA GLY A 122 11.60 -16.37 4.37
C GLY A 122 12.33 -15.03 4.20
N ASN A 123 12.90 -14.78 3.01
CA ASN A 123 13.53 -13.50 2.69
C ASN A 123 12.53 -12.38 2.37
N SER A 124 11.28 -12.71 2.05
CA SER A 124 10.26 -11.78 1.53
C SER A 124 9.61 -10.91 2.60
N GLY A 125 9.69 -11.30 3.87
CA GLY A 125 9.23 -10.48 5.01
C GLY A 125 10.35 -10.08 5.95
N LYS A 126 11.60 -9.99 5.48
CA LYS A 126 12.67 -9.42 6.29
C LYS A 126 12.45 -7.91 6.44
N ILE A 127 11.61 -7.52 7.39
CA ILE A 127 11.56 -6.14 7.88
C ILE A 127 12.85 -5.92 8.68
N VAL A 128 13.71 -5.02 8.19
CA VAL A 128 14.87 -4.55 8.96
C VAL A 128 14.32 -3.71 10.12
N VAL A 129 14.19 -4.33 11.29
CA VAL A 129 13.84 -3.61 12.51
C VAL A 129 15.09 -2.91 13.01
N ILE A 130 15.06 -1.57 13.01
CA ILE A 130 16.09 -0.77 13.66
C ILE A 130 15.78 -0.77 15.16
N GLU A 131 16.45 -1.65 15.92
CA GLU A 131 16.28 -1.75 17.38
C GLU A 131 16.92 -0.59 18.16
N ASP A 132 17.70 0.25 17.48
CA ASP A 132 18.44 1.37 18.08
C ASP A 132 17.52 2.42 18.72
N LEU A 133 16.22 2.43 18.39
CA LEU A 133 15.23 3.37 18.93
C LEU A 133 14.40 2.81 20.11
N ALA A 134 14.56 1.53 20.46
CA ALA A 134 13.70 0.85 21.45
C ALA A 134 14.36 0.62 22.83
N LYS A 135 15.64 0.97 23.00
CA LYS A 135 16.35 0.83 24.28
C LYS A 135 16.41 2.17 25.01
N ASN A 136 15.53 2.35 26.00
CA ASN A 136 15.72 3.32 27.07
C ASN A 136 16.24 2.60 28.32
#